data_AF-A0A1H3W581-F1
#
_entry.id   AF-A0A1H3W581-F1
#
_cell.length_a   1.000
_cell.length_b   1.000
_cell.length_c   1.000
_cell.angle_alpha   90.00
_cell.angle_beta   90.00
_cell.angle_gamma   90.00
#
_symmetry.space_group_name_H-M   'P 1'
#
loop_
_entity.id
_entity.type
_entity.pdbx_description
1 polymer ?
#
loop_
_entity_poly.entity_id
_entity_poly.type
_entity_poly.pdbx_seq_one_letter_code
_entity_poly.pdbx_strand_id
1 'polypeptide(L)'
;MRKLRDGIGWCIMALMVLTSCSTLKKDQNHLAQIQGRNPQLFAGACAEKFPVTAKEGKTDTVYRQANNPDLTDSLNGLRQSYFDLYQQYENALIAASGDTSCQNIIKGLKDQLDAYRKKIEQLQRNYKPCAPDTIRLEKTDTVPDLAAIAVRDGQISKITADRDNWQAKAEKRGKWIIWLIVALILSLGWNFRKLIFKMFV
;
A
#
# COMPACT_ATOMS: atom_id res chain seq x y z
N MET A 1 55.99 30.51 53.65
CA MET A 1 55.58 30.48 52.22
C MET A 1 54.76 29.23 51.83
N ARG A 2 53.87 28.70 52.70
CA ARG A 2 52.99 27.56 52.33
C ARG A 2 51.53 27.97 52.05
N LYS A 3 51.02 29.04 52.68
CA LYS A 3 49.64 29.51 52.49
C LYS A 3 49.32 30.16 51.13
N LEU A 4 50.33 30.55 50.35
CA LEU A 4 50.14 31.15 49.01
C LEU A 4 49.99 30.10 47.89
N ARG A 5 50.42 28.86 48.12
CA ARG A 5 50.38 27.78 47.11
C ARG A 5 49.00 27.13 47.03
N ASP A 6 48.27 27.06 48.15
CA ASP A 6 46.96 26.41 48.21
C ASP A 6 45.83 27.29 47.65
N GLY A 7 45.98 28.62 47.71
CA GLY A 7 45.01 29.57 47.15
C GLY A 7 45.01 29.63 45.62
N ILE A 8 46.18 29.53 44.99
CA ILE A 8 46.32 29.58 43.52
C ILE A 8 45.72 28.33 42.87
N GLY A 9 45.86 27.16 43.48
CA GLY A 9 45.26 25.91 42.99
C GLY A 9 43.73 25.95 42.99
N TRP A 10 43.12 26.51 44.04
CA TRP A 10 41.67 26.70 44.11
C TRP A 10 41.15 27.70 43.08
N CYS A 11 41.88 28.80 42.84
CA CYS A 11 41.51 29.76 41.81
C CYS A 11 41.56 29.16 40.40
N ILE A 12 42.56 28.35 40.08
CA ILE A 12 42.69 27.71 38.76
C ILE A 12 41.60 26.65 38.54
N MET A 13 41.31 25.82 39.55
CA MET A 13 40.20 24.85 39.49
C MET A 13 38.85 25.55 39.34
N ALA A 14 38.59 26.63 40.08
CA ALA A 14 37.36 27.40 39.92
C ALA A 14 37.25 28.03 38.52
N LEU A 15 38.36 28.51 37.94
CA LEU A 15 38.39 29.05 36.59
C LEU A 15 38.13 27.99 35.52
N MET A 16 38.67 26.77 35.67
CA MET A 16 38.38 25.65 34.77
C MET A 16 36.92 25.18 34.88
N VAL A 17 36.33 25.14 36.08
CA VAL A 17 34.92 24.73 36.28
C VAL A 17 33.94 25.77 35.71
N LEU A 18 34.23 27.07 35.89
CA LEU A 18 33.40 28.16 35.38
C LEU A 18 33.48 28.31 33.85
N THR A 19 34.64 28.03 33.25
CA THR A 19 34.80 28.01 31.78
C THR A 19 34.16 26.77 31.14
N SER A 20 34.14 25.63 31.84
CA SER A 20 33.50 24.39 31.35
C SER A 20 31.97 24.45 31.34
N CYS A 21 31.34 25.16 32.28
CA CYS A 21 29.88 25.31 32.33
C CYS A 21 29.34 26.31 31.28
N SER A 22 30.13 27.30 30.89
CA SER A 22 29.72 28.34 29.93
C SER A 22 29.89 27.92 28.46
N THR A 23 30.85 27.04 28.17
CA THR A 23 31.00 26.40 26.85
C THR A 23 29.86 25.43 26.54
N LEU A 24 29.44 24.62 27.51
CA LEU A 24 28.31 23.68 27.35
C LEU A 24 26.99 24.39 26.97
N LYS A 25 26.72 25.56 27.57
CA LYS A 25 25.49 26.32 27.31
C LYS A 25 25.52 27.04 25.95
N LYS A 26 26.70 27.50 25.52
CA LYS A 26 26.92 28.04 24.16
C LYS A 26 26.77 26.95 23.11
N ASP A 27 27.33 25.77 23.36
CA ASP A 27 27.23 24.63 22.45
C ASP A 27 25.80 24.10 22.36
N GLN A 28 25.03 24.07 23.45
CA GLN A 28 23.61 23.73 23.41
C GLN A 28 22.79 24.73 22.59
N ASN A 29 23.02 26.03 22.76
CA ASN A 29 22.33 27.05 21.96
C ASN A 29 22.72 26.98 20.48
N HIS A 30 24.00 26.70 20.18
CA HIS A 30 24.49 26.53 18.82
C HIS A 30 23.93 25.25 18.17
N LEU A 31 23.88 24.13 18.91
CA LEU A 31 23.24 22.89 18.49
C LEU A 31 21.74 23.08 18.25
N ALA A 32 21.03 23.79 19.13
CA ALA A 32 19.62 24.11 18.94
C ALA A 32 19.40 25.00 17.70
N GLN A 33 20.32 25.94 17.42
CA GLN A 33 20.27 26.76 16.22
C GLN A 33 20.54 25.94 14.95
N ILE A 34 21.49 25.00 14.98
CA ILE A 34 21.80 24.10 13.86
C ILE A 34 20.64 23.10 13.65
N GLN A 35 20.06 22.58 14.72
CA GLN A 35 18.86 21.73 14.69
C GLN A 35 17.66 22.48 14.11
N GLY A 36 17.44 23.73 14.51
CA GLY A 36 16.37 24.58 13.97
C GLY A 36 16.57 24.93 12.50
N ARG A 37 17.82 25.07 12.03
CA ARG A 37 18.12 25.36 10.61
C ARG A 37 18.01 24.14 9.71
N ASN A 38 18.34 22.94 10.22
CA ASN A 38 18.33 21.71 9.42
C ASN A 38 17.70 20.53 10.18
N PRO A 39 16.41 20.60 10.52
CA PRO A 39 15.74 19.57 11.32
C PRO A 39 15.78 18.19 10.63
N GLN A 40 15.84 18.18 9.30
CA GLN A 40 15.85 16.97 8.49
C GLN A 40 17.14 16.13 8.64
N LEU A 41 18.29 16.75 8.90
CA LEU A 41 19.56 16.02 9.09
C LEU A 41 19.54 15.23 10.40
N PHE A 42 18.96 15.82 11.45
CA PHE A 42 18.83 15.17 12.75
C PHE A 42 17.73 14.11 12.75
N ALA A 43 16.60 14.38 12.08
CA ALA A 43 15.55 13.38 11.89
C ALA A 43 16.06 12.16 11.12
N GLY A 44 16.86 12.37 10.06
CA GLY A 44 17.50 11.28 9.30
C GLY A 44 18.47 10.46 10.15
N ALA A 45 19.38 11.13 10.87
CA ALA A 45 20.35 10.45 11.73
C ALA A 45 19.69 9.68 12.91
N CYS A 46 18.60 10.23 13.47
CA CYS A 46 17.81 9.52 14.49
C CYS A 46 17.05 8.33 13.89
N ALA A 47 16.48 8.46 12.70
CA ALA A 47 15.79 7.35 12.02
C ALA A 47 16.74 6.20 11.64
N GLU A 48 17.99 6.51 11.29
CA GLU A 48 19.02 5.52 10.97
C GLU A 48 19.52 4.77 12.23
N LYS A 49 19.71 5.49 13.35
CA LYS A 49 20.14 4.88 14.63
C LYS A 49 19.04 4.16 15.40
N PHE A 50 17.80 4.63 15.27
CA PHE A 50 16.62 4.04 15.92
C PHE A 50 15.59 3.70 14.86
N PRO A 51 15.85 2.64 14.04
CA PRO A 51 14.92 2.23 13.02
C PRO A 51 13.60 1.87 13.69
N VAL A 52 12.53 2.56 13.30
CA VAL A 52 11.18 2.22 13.74
C VAL A 52 10.80 0.94 13.02
N THR A 53 10.96 -0.19 13.68
CA THR A 53 10.39 -1.45 13.21
C THR A 53 8.89 -1.24 13.10
N ALA A 54 8.32 -1.45 11.91
CA ALA A 54 6.88 -1.45 11.69
C ALA A 54 6.25 -2.32 12.77
N LYS A 55 5.56 -1.69 13.72
CA LYS A 55 4.82 -2.43 14.72
C LYS A 55 3.65 -3.06 13.99
N GLU A 56 3.51 -4.38 14.09
CA GLU A 56 2.29 -5.05 13.72
C GLU A 56 1.14 -4.29 14.39
N GLY A 57 0.20 -3.78 13.58
CA GLY A 57 -0.97 -3.10 14.10
C GLY A 57 -1.84 -4.08 14.89
N LYS A 58 -2.89 -3.56 15.53
CA LYS A 58 -3.87 -4.40 16.21
C LYS A 58 -4.44 -5.42 15.22
N THR A 59 -4.37 -6.70 15.58
CA THR A 59 -4.99 -7.78 14.83
C THR A 59 -6.49 -7.75 15.12
N ASP A 60 -7.27 -7.17 14.21
CA ASP A 60 -8.72 -7.24 14.32
C ASP A 60 -9.19 -8.60 13.79
N THR A 61 -10.00 -9.29 14.61
CA THR A 61 -10.61 -10.55 14.22
C THR A 61 -11.88 -10.25 13.42
N VAL A 62 -11.87 -10.54 12.12
CA VAL A 62 -13.05 -10.41 11.26
C VAL A 62 -13.65 -11.79 11.01
N TYR A 63 -14.95 -11.94 11.24
CA TYR A 63 -15.67 -13.16 10.91
C TYR A 63 -16.28 -13.02 9.51
N ARG A 64 -15.98 -13.95 8.61
CA ARG A 64 -16.62 -14.05 7.29
C ARG A 64 -17.56 -15.24 7.28
N GLN A 65 -18.73 -15.11 6.67
CA GLN A 65 -19.60 -16.25 6.41
C GLN A 65 -18.86 -17.31 5.58
N ALA A 66 -18.86 -18.55 6.07
CA ALA A 66 -18.36 -19.68 5.33
C ALA A 66 -19.33 -19.97 4.18
N ASN A 67 -18.79 -20.27 2.99
CA ASN A 67 -19.60 -20.70 1.87
C ASN A 67 -20.00 -22.17 2.08
N ASN A 68 -21.00 -22.40 2.93
CA ASN A 68 -21.59 -23.71 3.18
C ASN A 68 -23.04 -23.70 2.68
N PRO A 69 -23.29 -23.98 1.39
CA PRO A 69 -24.65 -24.05 0.88
C PRO A 69 -25.39 -25.20 1.55
N ASP A 70 -26.56 -24.93 2.12
CA ASP A 70 -27.43 -25.98 2.62
C ASP A 70 -27.98 -26.78 1.43
N LEU A 71 -27.57 -28.04 1.32
CA LEU A 71 -27.99 -28.96 0.26
C LEU A 71 -29.08 -29.93 0.72
N THR A 72 -29.62 -29.76 1.93
CA THR A 72 -30.59 -30.68 2.55
C THR A 72 -31.84 -30.85 1.68
N ASP A 73 -32.45 -29.75 1.24
CA ASP A 73 -33.66 -29.78 0.41
C ASP A 73 -33.41 -30.41 -0.96
N SER A 74 -32.26 -30.11 -1.57
CA SER A 74 -31.86 -30.68 -2.86
C SER A 74 -31.62 -32.20 -2.76
N LEU A 75 -30.99 -32.66 -1.66
CA LEU A 75 -30.79 -34.08 -1.38
C LEU A 75 -32.11 -34.81 -1.12
N ASN A 76 -33.02 -34.18 -0.35
CA ASN A 76 -34.33 -34.75 -0.06
C ASN A 76 -35.19 -34.85 -1.34
N GLY A 77 -35.20 -33.81 -2.18
CA GLY A 77 -35.89 -33.84 -3.47
C GLY A 77 -35.36 -34.93 -4.40
N LEU A 78 -34.04 -35.07 -4.52
CA LEU A 78 -33.42 -36.13 -5.33
C LEU A 78 -33.72 -37.54 -4.80
N ARG A 79 -33.75 -37.72 -3.47
CA ARG A 79 -34.14 -39.00 -2.86
C ARG A 79 -35.60 -39.33 -3.16
N GLN A 80 -36.50 -38.35 -3.06
CA GLN A 80 -37.90 -38.56 -3.39
C GLN A 80 -38.07 -38.98 -4.86
N SER A 81 -37.45 -38.25 -5.80
CA SER A 81 -37.50 -38.62 -7.22
C SER A 81 -36.88 -39.98 -7.50
N TYR A 82 -35.83 -40.38 -6.78
CA TYR A 82 -35.26 -41.72 -6.86
C TYR A 82 -36.27 -42.78 -6.39
N PHE A 83 -36.97 -42.57 -5.27
CA PHE A 83 -37.98 -43.50 -4.77
C PHE A 83 -39.18 -43.62 -5.72
N ASP A 84 -39.67 -42.50 -6.26
CA ASP A 84 -40.78 -42.50 -7.21
C ASP A 84 -40.41 -43.29 -8.49
N LEU A 85 -39.17 -43.11 -8.98
CA LEU A 85 -38.66 -43.85 -10.13
C LEU A 85 -38.43 -45.33 -9.82
N TYR A 86 -37.97 -45.65 -8.61
CA TYR A 86 -37.78 -47.02 -8.15
C TYR A 86 -39.13 -47.77 -8.08
N GLN A 87 -40.18 -47.10 -7.61
CA GLN A 87 -41.53 -47.66 -7.59
C GLN A 87 -42.05 -47.91 -9.02
N GLN A 88 -41.77 -47.01 -9.96
CA GLN A 88 -42.09 -47.23 -11.39
C GLN A 88 -41.32 -48.43 -11.98
N TYR A 89 -40.05 -48.59 -11.61
CA TYR A 89 -39.22 -49.73 -12.01
C TYR A 89 -39.76 -51.06 -11.46
N GLU A 90 -40.17 -51.12 -10.19
CA GLU A 90 -40.80 -52.32 -9.60
C GLU A 90 -42.13 -52.66 -10.28
N ASN A 91 -42.98 -51.65 -10.52
CA ASN A 91 -44.25 -51.85 -11.23
C ASN A 91 -44.01 -52.36 -12.66
N ALA A 92 -42.99 -51.84 -13.35
CA ALA A 92 -42.60 -52.30 -14.68
C ALA A 92 -42.05 -53.73 -14.67
N LEU A 93 -41.31 -54.14 -13.63
CA LEU A 93 -40.84 -55.52 -13.47
C LEU A 93 -42.00 -56.51 -13.28
N ILE A 94 -43.00 -56.15 -12.49
CA ILE A 94 -44.19 -56.98 -12.26
C ILE A 94 -44.98 -57.13 -13.59
N ALA A 95 -45.17 -56.03 -14.31
CA ALA A 95 -45.89 -56.01 -15.59
C ALA A 95 -45.15 -56.72 -16.73
N ALA A 96 -43.82 -56.74 -16.69
CA ALA A 96 -42.97 -57.34 -17.73
C ALA A 96 -42.81 -58.86 -17.63
N SER A 97 -43.43 -59.51 -16.64
CA SER A 97 -43.30 -60.95 -16.35
C SER A 97 -43.75 -61.91 -17.47
N GLY A 98 -44.07 -61.42 -18.68
CA GLY A 98 -44.37 -62.24 -19.86
C GLY A 98 -44.01 -61.65 -21.22
N ASP A 99 -43.39 -60.46 -21.33
CA ASP A 99 -43.20 -59.80 -22.64
C ASP A 99 -41.79 -59.20 -22.82
N THR A 100 -41.08 -59.63 -23.87
CA THR A 100 -39.75 -59.14 -24.27
C THR A 100 -39.72 -57.66 -24.66
N SER A 101 -40.87 -57.08 -25.02
CA SER A 101 -40.99 -55.66 -25.36
C SER A 101 -40.65 -54.73 -24.17
N CYS A 102 -40.91 -55.17 -22.93
CA CYS A 102 -40.68 -54.38 -21.72
C CYS A 102 -39.20 -54.29 -21.29
N GLN A 103 -38.30 -55.11 -21.86
CA GLN A 103 -36.89 -55.13 -21.45
C GLN A 103 -36.17 -53.80 -21.70
N ASN A 104 -36.50 -53.10 -22.80
CA ASN A 104 -35.91 -51.80 -23.12
C ASN A 104 -36.34 -50.71 -22.13
N ILE A 105 -37.59 -50.76 -21.66
CA ILE A 105 -38.14 -49.83 -20.67
C ILE A 105 -37.48 -50.06 -19.31
N ILE A 106 -37.36 -51.32 -18.89
CA ILE A 106 -36.67 -51.71 -17.65
C ILE A 106 -35.21 -51.26 -17.68
N LYS A 107 -34.51 -51.45 -18.81
CA LYS A 107 -33.13 -50.99 -18.98
C LYS A 107 -33.03 -49.46 -18.88
N GLY A 108 -33.92 -48.72 -19.54
CA GLY A 108 -33.95 -47.26 -19.45
C GLY A 108 -34.21 -46.73 -18.03
N LEU A 109 -35.15 -47.34 -17.29
CA LEU A 109 -35.42 -47.01 -15.89
C LEU A 109 -34.22 -47.32 -14.99
N LYS A 110 -33.54 -48.44 -15.23
CA LYS A 110 -32.33 -48.81 -14.50
C LYS A 110 -31.19 -47.80 -14.73
N ASP A 111 -30.96 -47.38 -15.96
CA ASP A 111 -29.94 -46.39 -16.31
C ASP A 111 -30.24 -45.04 -15.63
N GLN A 112 -31.52 -44.65 -15.56
CA GLN A 112 -31.95 -43.45 -14.84
C GLN A 112 -31.74 -43.57 -13.32
N LEU A 113 -32.06 -44.71 -12.70
CA LEU A 113 -31.81 -44.96 -11.28
C LEU A 113 -30.31 -44.86 -10.95
N ASP A 114 -29.45 -45.42 -11.80
CA ASP A 114 -27.99 -45.33 -11.64
C ASP A 114 -27.49 -43.87 -11.78
N ALA A 115 -28.09 -43.07 -12.66
CA ALA A 115 -27.77 -41.65 -12.80
C ALA A 115 -28.17 -40.86 -11.54
N TYR A 116 -29.38 -41.09 -11.00
CA TYR A 116 -29.82 -40.47 -9.74
C TYR A 116 -28.95 -40.86 -8.56
N ARG A 117 -28.58 -42.15 -8.46
CA ARG A 117 -27.67 -42.65 -7.43
C ARG A 117 -26.32 -41.93 -7.47
N LYS A 118 -25.70 -41.81 -8.65
CA LYS A 118 -24.44 -41.09 -8.82
C LYS A 118 -24.54 -39.63 -8.41
N LYS A 119 -25.65 -38.96 -8.74
CA LYS A 119 -25.89 -37.56 -8.39
C LYS A 119 -26.06 -37.36 -6.88
N ILE A 120 -26.78 -38.26 -6.22
CA ILE A 120 -26.92 -38.27 -4.75
C ILE A 120 -25.56 -38.49 -4.08
N GLU A 121 -24.76 -39.45 -4.55
CA GLU A 121 -23.43 -39.72 -4.02
C GLU A 121 -22.45 -38.54 -4.22
N GLN A 122 -22.56 -37.81 -5.33
CA GLN A 122 -21.76 -36.60 -5.57
C GLN A 122 -22.17 -35.46 -4.62
N LEU A 123 -23.46 -35.23 -4.45
CA LEU A 123 -23.96 -34.18 -3.56
C LEU A 123 -23.67 -34.50 -2.09
N GLN A 124 -23.76 -35.76 -1.67
CA GLN A 124 -23.37 -36.19 -0.32
C GLN A 124 -21.88 -36.00 -0.04
N ARG A 125 -21.00 -36.22 -1.03
CA ARG A 125 -19.56 -35.96 -0.89
C ARG A 125 -19.25 -34.48 -0.70
N ASN A 126 -20.05 -33.61 -1.33
CA ASN A 126 -19.87 -32.16 -1.25
C ASN A 126 -20.56 -31.53 -0.03
N TYR A 127 -21.57 -32.20 0.52
CA TYR A 127 -22.31 -31.73 1.68
C TYR A 127 -21.51 -31.92 2.97
N LYS A 128 -21.25 -30.82 3.68
CA LYS A 128 -20.52 -30.80 4.96
C LYS A 128 -21.45 -30.26 6.06
N PRO A 129 -22.24 -31.14 6.72
CA PRO A 129 -23.31 -30.72 7.63
C PRO A 129 -22.82 -29.99 8.89
N CYS A 130 -21.52 -30.05 9.21
CA CYS A 130 -20.95 -29.45 10.41
C CYS A 130 -19.83 -28.45 10.11
N ALA A 131 -19.73 -27.93 8.88
CA ALA A 131 -18.79 -26.86 8.62
C ALA A 131 -19.25 -25.58 9.33
N PRO A 132 -18.37 -24.87 10.05
CA PRO A 132 -18.76 -23.69 10.79
C PRO A 132 -19.26 -22.61 9.84
N ASP A 133 -20.38 -21.97 10.18
CA ASP A 133 -21.00 -20.89 9.37
C ASP A 133 -20.12 -19.65 9.26
N THR A 134 -19.09 -19.54 10.11
CA THR A 134 -18.14 -18.43 10.08
C THR A 134 -16.70 -18.92 10.16
N ILE A 135 -15.84 -18.29 9.37
CA ILE A 135 -14.39 -18.51 9.39
C ILE A 135 -13.76 -17.28 10.02
N ARG A 136 -12.87 -17.52 11.00
CA ARG A 136 -12.07 -16.48 11.64
C ARG A 136 -10.96 -16.06 10.69
N LEU A 137 -10.97 -14.81 10.25
CA LEU A 137 -9.88 -14.21 9.49
C LEU A 137 -9.14 -13.24 10.39
N GLU A 138 -7.84 -13.49 10.57
CA GLU A 138 -6.94 -12.54 11.21
C GLU A 138 -6.48 -11.56 10.15
N LYS A 139 -6.97 -10.31 10.24
CA LYS A 139 -6.49 -9.24 9.38
C LYS A 139 -5.53 -8.38 10.18
N THR A 140 -4.25 -8.49 9.85
CA THR A 140 -3.22 -7.61 10.41
C THR A 140 -3.22 -6.32 9.61
N ASP A 141 -3.85 -5.26 10.14
CA ASP A 141 -3.73 -3.95 9.54
C ASP A 141 -2.32 -3.40 9.82
N THR A 142 -1.49 -3.30 8.79
CA THR A 142 -0.17 -2.69 8.90
C THR A 142 -0.36 -1.18 9.02
N VAL A 143 -0.10 -0.62 10.21
CA VAL A 143 -0.12 0.84 10.41
C VAL A 143 1.10 1.42 9.71
N PRO A 144 0.93 2.32 8.71
CA PRO A 144 2.07 2.92 8.03
C PRO A 144 2.83 3.82 9.00
N ASP A 145 4.15 3.71 8.97
CA ASP A 145 5.03 4.47 9.85
C ASP A 145 4.98 5.97 9.52
N LEU A 146 4.32 6.72 10.41
CA LEU A 146 4.18 8.18 10.32
C LEU A 146 5.52 8.91 10.23
N ALA A 147 6.59 8.36 10.84
CA ALA A 147 7.92 8.95 10.77
C ALA A 147 8.54 8.79 9.37
N ALA A 148 8.38 7.62 8.76
CA ALA A 148 8.82 7.37 7.39
C ALA A 148 8.07 8.24 6.37
N ILE A 149 6.76 8.46 6.59
CA ILE A 149 5.97 9.38 5.77
C ILE A 149 6.50 10.81 5.90
N ALA A 150 6.74 11.30 7.12
CA ALA A 150 7.25 12.65 7.35
C ALA A 150 8.63 12.90 6.70
N VAL A 151 9.52 11.89 6.71
CA VAL A 151 10.82 11.99 6.03
C VAL A 151 10.64 12.07 4.51
N ARG A 152 9.75 11.26 3.94
CA ARG A 152 9.45 11.28 2.50
C ARG A 152 8.84 12.61 2.07
N ASP A 153 7.89 13.15 2.83
CA ASP A 153 7.27 14.45 2.55
C ASP A 153 8.30 15.59 2.62
N GLY A 154 9.24 15.52 3.56
CA GLY A 154 10.37 16.46 3.65
C GLY A 154 11.32 16.39 2.44
N GLN A 155 11.53 15.20 1.86
CA GLN A 155 12.31 15.03 0.63
C GLN A 155 11.55 15.52 -0.60
N ILE A 156 10.25 15.24 -0.68
CA ILE A 156 9.38 15.72 -1.75
C ILE A 156 9.37 17.25 -1.76
N SER A 157 9.22 17.89 -0.59
CA SER A 157 9.18 19.36 -0.50
C SER A 157 10.49 20.02 -0.96
N LYS A 158 11.64 19.40 -0.66
CA LYS A 158 12.96 19.83 -1.16
C LYS A 158 13.05 19.72 -2.68
N ILE A 159 12.63 18.58 -3.24
CA ILE A 159 12.65 18.37 -4.70
C ILE A 159 11.73 19.35 -5.40
N THR A 160 10.55 19.65 -4.84
CA THR A 160 9.64 20.65 -5.40
C THR A 160 10.23 22.06 -5.33
N ALA A 161 10.87 22.43 -4.22
CA ALA A 161 11.52 23.74 -4.09
C ALA A 161 12.69 23.91 -5.07
N ASP A 162 13.47 22.85 -5.28
CA ASP A 162 14.54 22.86 -6.28
C ASP A 162 13.98 22.98 -7.70
N ARG A 163 12.91 22.22 -8.03
CA ARG A 163 12.22 22.33 -9.32
C ARG A 163 11.76 23.75 -9.60
N ASP A 164 11.10 24.38 -8.64
CA ASP A 164 10.56 25.74 -8.79
C ASP A 164 11.69 26.78 -8.92
N ASN A 165 12.81 26.59 -8.20
CA ASN A 165 14.02 27.39 -8.38
C ASN A 165 14.63 27.26 -9.78
N TRP A 166 14.67 26.04 -10.35
CA TRP A 166 15.14 25.81 -11.71
C TRP A 166 14.22 26.43 -12.76
N GLN A 167 12.90 26.32 -12.57
CA GLN A 167 11.91 26.99 -13.42
C GLN A 167 12.06 28.51 -13.38
N ALA A 168 12.17 29.11 -12.19
CA ALA A 168 12.37 30.56 -12.06
C ALA A 168 13.67 31.04 -12.73
N LYS A 169 14.76 30.25 -12.65
CA LYS A 169 16.01 30.53 -13.38
C LYS A 169 15.82 30.42 -14.90
N ALA A 170 15.10 29.41 -15.37
CA ALA A 170 14.81 29.21 -16.78
C ALA A 170 13.96 30.36 -17.35
N GLU A 171 12.93 30.82 -16.63
CA GLU A 171 12.11 31.96 -17.04
C GLU A 171 12.91 33.26 -17.14
N LYS A 172 13.78 33.53 -16.17
CA LYS A 172 14.68 34.70 -16.23
C LYS A 172 15.60 34.66 -17.44
N ARG A 173 16.18 33.48 -17.75
CA ARG A 173 17.00 33.29 -18.96
C ARG A 173 16.17 33.46 -20.24
N GLY A 174 14.96 32.90 -20.28
CA GLY A 174 14.05 33.04 -21.41
C GLY A 174 13.69 34.49 -21.70
N LYS A 175 13.35 35.28 -20.67
CA LYS A 175 13.09 36.72 -20.82
C LYS A 175 14.31 37.48 -21.36
N TRP A 176 15.51 37.12 -20.92
CA TRP A 176 16.74 37.77 -21.39
C TRP A 176 17.04 37.45 -22.86
N ILE A 177 16.83 36.20 -23.27
CA ILE A 177 16.97 35.77 -24.68
C ILE A 177 15.95 36.49 -25.57
N ILE A 178 14.70 36.64 -25.13
CA ILE A 178 13.67 37.38 -25.89
C ILE A 178 14.10 38.84 -26.11
N TRP A 179 14.62 39.50 -25.06
CA TRP A 179 15.14 40.87 -25.19
C TRP A 179 16.31 40.99 -26.16
N LEU A 180 17.21 40.00 -26.18
CA LEU A 180 18.30 39.95 -27.17
C LEU A 180 17.77 39.83 -28.60
N ILE A 181 16.75 38.99 -28.83
CA ILE A 181 16.13 38.84 -30.16
C ILE A 181 15.50 40.16 -30.61
N VAL A 182 14.78 40.85 -29.72
CA VAL A 182 14.19 42.17 -30.03
C VAL A 182 15.26 43.20 -30.39
N ALA A 183 16.37 43.25 -29.62
CA ALA A 183 17.48 44.15 -29.91
C ALA A 183 18.14 43.86 -31.26
N LEU A 184 18.29 42.58 -31.62
CA LEU A 184 18.84 42.15 -32.91
C LEU A 184 17.96 42.61 -34.07
N ILE A 185 16.64 42.42 -33.97
CA ILE A 185 15.67 42.84 -35.00
C ILE A 185 15.71 44.35 -35.20
N LEU A 186 15.75 45.13 -34.11
CA LEU A 186 15.86 46.59 -34.19
C LEU A 186 17.18 47.05 -34.83
N SER A 187 18.29 46.39 -34.50
CA SER A 187 19.60 46.67 -35.11
C SER A 187 19.62 46.37 -36.61
N LEU A 188 19.05 45.23 -37.02
CA LEU A 188 18.91 44.86 -38.43
C LEU A 188 18.01 45.86 -39.16
N GLY A 189 16.84 46.19 -38.60
CA GLY A 189 15.91 47.16 -39.18
C GLY A 189 16.52 48.55 -39.37
N TRP A 190 17.34 49.01 -38.41
CA TRP A 190 18.08 50.27 -38.52
C TRP A 190 19.11 50.23 -39.66
N ASN A 191 19.87 49.14 -39.78
CA ASN A 191 20.83 48.95 -40.87
C ASN A 191 20.15 48.88 -42.24
N PHE A 192 19.02 48.18 -42.36
CA PHE A 192 18.23 48.14 -43.59
C PHE A 192 17.68 49.52 -43.97
N ARG A 193 17.17 50.30 -43.01
CA ARG A 193 16.74 51.69 -43.24
C ARG A 193 17.89 52.54 -43.78
N LYS A 194 19.08 52.43 -43.18
CA LYS A 194 20.27 53.18 -43.61
C LYS A 194 20.72 52.80 -45.03
N LEU A 195 20.61 51.52 -45.40
CA LEU A 195 20.88 51.02 -46.76
C LEU A 195 19.86 51.54 -47.79
N ILE A 196 18.57 51.53 -47.47
CA ILE A 196 17.52 52.05 -48.36
C ILE A 196 17.69 53.55 -48.60
N PHE A 197 17.97 54.33 -47.54
CA PHE A 197 18.23 55.77 -47.67
C PHE A 197 19.45 56.09 -48.56
N LYS A 198 20.46 55.21 -48.57
CA LYS A 198 21.62 55.34 -49.47
C LYS A 198 21.35 54.99 -50.93
N MET A 199 20.27 54.27 -51.24
CA MET A 199 19.91 53.95 -52.63
C MET A 199 19.00 55.00 -53.26
N PHE A 200 18.33 55.82 -52.45
CA PHE A 200 17.42 56.88 -52.91
C PHE A 200 18.03 58.30 -52.91
N VAL A 201 19.22 58.47 -52.33
CA VAL A 201 20.03 59.71 -52.36
C VAL A 201 21.25 59.47 -53.23
#